data_AF-A0A0Q6FCH3-F1
#
_entry.id   AF-A0A0Q6FCH3-F1
#
_cell.length_a   1.000
_cell.length_b   1.000
_cell.length_c   1.000
_cell.angle_alpha   90.00
_cell.angle_beta   90.00
_cell.angle_gamma   90.00
#
_symmetry.space_group_name_H-M   'P 1'
#
loop_
_entity.id
_entity.type
_entity.pdbx_description
1 polymer ?
#
loop_
_entity_poly.entity_id
_entity_poly.type
_entity_poly.pdbx_seq_one_letter_code
_entity_poly.pdbx_strand_id
1 'polypeptide(L)'
;MPVTDEQTTTGPAPELVGSGWVLESPDHGPQLCLGFLMTSNPPQGSGPDITNWDWASVTGHETLDGTTWGDYTVVGTCARGVFTLTRPPVARPVAPVSEVPDVDPHDFDDDPGPTASPVSDVAPCVPPPGGWRVVDHATTTAEAMEDTLHAASLLPGFVDSWLEDLDTSLDGELDDSGEPLDAGRLPEPDQAVLHVVVSGDARQTEATLRRTWGGALCVTRRVGITAQRLRRIVEEVHIRPGVLTTSAGRSRVSAYVVHDDGSLQDELDGRYGPGRVHVHSALRPYRG
;
A
#
# COMPACT_ATOMS: atom_id res chain seq x y z
N MET A 1 -22.70 22.97 31.88
CA MET A 1 -22.95 21.52 32.06
C MET A 1 -21.61 20.85 32.26
N PRO A 2 -21.46 19.94 33.23
CA PRO A 2 -20.14 19.47 33.64
C PRO A 2 -19.50 18.60 32.56
N VAL A 3 -18.19 18.76 32.46
CA VAL A 3 -17.27 17.97 31.63
C VAL A 3 -17.26 16.57 32.23
N THR A 4 -17.68 15.56 31.46
CA THR A 4 -17.55 14.17 31.88
C THR A 4 -16.06 13.82 31.80
N ASP A 5 -15.45 13.53 32.95
CA ASP A 5 -14.11 12.93 33.03
C ASP A 5 -14.09 11.67 32.16
N GLU A 6 -13.26 11.70 31.12
CA GLU A 6 -12.86 10.52 30.38
C GLU A 6 -12.08 9.63 31.34
N GLN A 7 -12.67 8.51 31.74
CA GLN A 7 -11.99 7.54 32.58
C GLN A 7 -10.83 6.96 31.79
N THR A 8 -9.61 7.47 32.03
CA THR A 8 -8.38 6.85 31.56
C THR A 8 -8.30 5.45 32.17
N THR A 9 -8.55 4.43 31.36
CA THR A 9 -8.46 3.02 31.76
C THR A 9 -7.04 2.75 32.27
N THR A 10 -6.88 2.73 33.59
CA THR A 10 -5.59 2.51 34.28
C THR A 10 -5.37 1.00 34.46
N GLY A 11 -5.26 0.28 33.35
CA GLY A 11 -4.78 -1.11 33.33
C GLY A 11 -3.30 -1.16 32.94
N PRO A 12 -2.54 -2.23 33.29
CA PRO A 12 -1.24 -2.45 32.68
C PRO A 12 -1.38 -2.52 31.16
N ALA A 13 -0.46 -1.88 30.44
CA ALA A 13 -0.45 -1.92 28.97
C ALA A 13 -0.49 -3.39 28.50
N PRO A 14 -1.30 -3.74 27.49
CA PRO A 14 -1.40 -5.11 27.02
C PRO A 14 -0.05 -5.61 26.52
N GLU A 15 0.24 -6.90 26.75
CA GLU A 15 1.36 -7.55 26.06
C GLU A 15 1.02 -7.64 24.57
N LEU A 16 1.99 -7.28 23.75
CA LEU A 16 1.91 -7.31 22.30
C LEU A 16 2.96 -8.28 21.75
N VAL A 17 2.66 -8.87 20.61
CA VAL A 17 3.57 -9.71 19.84
C VAL A 17 3.71 -9.16 18.42
N GLY A 18 4.92 -9.21 17.90
CA GLY A 18 5.20 -8.93 16.50
C GLY A 18 6.49 -9.57 16.05
N SER A 19 6.68 -9.57 14.75
CA SER A 19 7.90 -10.06 14.10
C SER A 19 8.48 -8.93 13.27
N GLY A 20 9.79 -8.78 13.33
CA GLY A 20 10.50 -7.73 12.63
C GLY A 20 11.99 -7.81 12.91
N TRP A 21 12.73 -6.95 12.21
CA TRP A 21 14.17 -6.89 12.40
C TRP A 21 14.44 -6.02 13.62
N VAL A 22 15.39 -6.43 14.45
CA VAL A 22 16.00 -5.54 15.43
C VAL A 22 17.28 -5.00 14.83
N LEU A 23 17.49 -3.69 14.90
CA LEU A 23 18.64 -3.02 14.30
C LEU A 23 19.23 -2.00 15.27
N GLU A 24 20.55 -2.00 15.42
CA GLU A 24 21.32 -1.01 16.16
C GLU A 24 22.44 -0.48 15.27
N SER A 25 22.64 0.83 15.23
CA SER A 25 23.66 1.49 14.41
C SER A 25 24.42 2.55 15.24
N PRO A 26 25.49 3.17 14.72
CA PRO A 26 26.15 4.26 15.43
C PRO A 26 25.24 5.48 15.69
N ASP A 27 24.16 5.63 14.92
CA ASP A 27 23.24 6.77 15.01
C ASP A 27 22.10 6.54 16.00
N HIS A 28 21.75 5.29 16.32
CA HIS A 28 20.67 4.95 17.25
C HIS A 28 20.88 3.58 17.93
N GLY A 29 20.35 3.45 19.15
CA GLY A 29 20.33 2.17 19.86
C GLY A 29 19.41 1.12 19.21
N PRO A 30 19.19 -0.05 19.84
CA PRO A 30 18.34 -1.10 19.30
C PRO A 30 16.92 -0.60 19.00
N GLN A 31 16.45 -0.78 17.77
CA GLN A 31 15.11 -0.46 17.33
C GLN A 31 14.43 -1.68 16.72
N LEU A 32 13.12 -1.82 16.97
CA LEU A 32 12.29 -2.85 16.36
C LEU A 32 11.76 -2.32 15.02
N CYS A 33 12.44 -2.66 13.92
CA CYS A 33 12.03 -2.31 12.57
C CYS A 33 10.86 -3.19 12.13
N LEU A 34 9.65 -2.62 12.19
CA LEU A 34 8.38 -3.27 11.85
C LEU A 34 7.84 -2.90 10.46
N GLY A 35 8.50 -1.96 9.77
CA GLY A 35 8.13 -1.51 8.43
C GLY A 35 8.66 -2.41 7.32
N PHE A 36 8.39 -2.03 6.07
CA PHE A 36 8.98 -2.67 4.89
C PHE A 36 10.51 -2.57 4.97
N LEU A 37 11.18 -3.70 4.82
CA LEU A 37 12.63 -3.76 4.73
C LEU A 37 13.04 -3.32 3.33
N MET A 38 13.91 -2.32 3.27
CA MET A 38 14.57 -1.96 2.01
C MET A 38 15.52 -3.08 1.61
N THR A 39 15.67 -3.33 0.31
CA THR A 39 16.71 -4.24 -0.21
C THR A 39 18.08 -3.57 -0.07
N SER A 40 18.63 -3.54 1.14
CA SER A 40 19.94 -2.97 1.46
C SER A 40 20.74 -3.89 2.39
N ASN A 41 22.06 -3.80 2.30
CA ASN A 41 22.99 -4.46 3.21
C ASN A 41 24.08 -3.45 3.65
N PRO A 42 24.06 -2.94 4.89
CA PRO A 42 23.15 -3.30 5.97
C PRO A 42 21.68 -2.89 5.70
N PRO A 43 20.70 -3.60 6.29
CA PRO A 43 19.28 -3.26 6.21
C PRO A 43 19.01 -1.86 6.76
N GLN A 44 17.89 -1.26 6.33
CA GLN A 44 17.39 0.00 6.87
C GLN A 44 15.94 -0.16 7.30
N GLY A 45 15.57 0.49 8.40
CA GLY A 45 14.22 0.46 8.92
C GLY A 45 14.06 1.44 10.07
N SER A 46 12.81 1.65 10.48
CA SER A 46 12.47 2.45 11.66
C SER A 46 11.34 1.77 12.43
N GLY A 47 11.21 2.14 13.69
CA GLY A 47 10.19 1.63 14.59
C GLY A 47 10.50 2.00 16.03
N PRO A 48 9.82 1.38 17.01
CA PRO A 48 10.03 1.74 18.40
C PRO A 48 11.41 1.34 18.90
N ASP A 49 11.98 2.17 19.79
CA ASP A 49 13.23 1.85 20.50
C ASP A 49 13.01 0.67 21.44
N ILE A 50 13.99 -0.22 21.57
CA ILE A 50 13.98 -1.33 22.52
C ILE A 50 14.95 -1.03 23.67
N THR A 51 14.42 -0.66 24.83
CA THR A 51 15.25 -0.19 25.95
C THR A 51 15.98 -1.29 26.72
N ASN A 52 15.54 -2.53 26.60
CA ASN A 52 16.08 -3.70 27.31
C ASN A 52 16.58 -4.79 26.37
N TRP A 53 17.06 -4.41 25.19
CA TRP A 53 17.69 -5.32 24.24
C TRP A 53 19.13 -5.63 24.66
N ASP A 54 19.56 -6.89 24.46
CA ASP A 54 20.92 -7.33 24.69
C ASP A 54 21.32 -8.34 23.60
N TRP A 55 22.25 -7.95 22.72
CA TRP A 55 22.77 -8.80 21.65
C TRP A 55 23.44 -10.07 22.16
N ALA A 56 23.98 -10.08 23.39
CA ALA A 56 24.58 -11.27 23.97
C ALA A 56 23.54 -12.33 24.37
N SER A 57 22.27 -11.94 24.50
CA SER A 57 21.17 -12.83 24.87
C SER A 57 20.49 -13.53 23.68
N VAL A 58 20.90 -13.19 22.45
CA VAL A 58 20.26 -13.65 21.20
C VAL A 58 21.27 -14.20 20.20
N THR A 59 20.79 -15.09 19.34
CA THR A 59 21.53 -15.63 18.18
C THR A 59 20.92 -15.11 16.88
N GLY A 60 21.56 -15.40 15.74
CA GLY A 60 21.01 -15.07 14.41
C GLY A 60 21.09 -13.58 14.04
N HIS A 61 22.05 -12.85 14.62
CA HIS A 61 22.37 -11.49 14.22
C HIS A 61 23.65 -11.44 13.37
N GLU A 62 23.75 -10.41 12.54
CA GLU A 62 24.92 -10.08 11.74
C GLU A 62 25.38 -8.65 12.06
N THR A 63 26.64 -8.37 11.77
CA THR A 63 27.22 -7.04 11.97
C THR A 63 28.03 -6.64 10.74
N LEU A 64 27.76 -5.44 10.22
CA LEU A 64 28.50 -4.82 9.10
C LEU A 64 28.57 -3.31 9.31
N ASP A 65 29.75 -2.73 9.08
CA ASP A 65 29.98 -1.27 9.15
C ASP A 65 29.44 -0.61 10.43
N GLY A 66 29.57 -1.30 11.57
CA GLY A 66 29.11 -0.80 12.87
C GLY A 66 27.60 -0.92 13.12
N THR A 67 26.85 -1.50 12.18
CA THR A 67 25.42 -1.80 12.33
C THR A 67 25.25 -3.27 12.66
N THR A 68 24.43 -3.59 13.68
CA THR A 68 24.08 -4.96 14.06
C THR A 68 22.59 -5.18 13.89
N TRP A 69 22.19 -6.30 13.30
CA TRP A 69 20.78 -6.60 13.07
C TRP A 69 20.46 -8.09 13.10
N GLY A 70 19.19 -8.44 13.30
CA GLY A 70 18.67 -9.80 13.13
C GLY A 70 17.13 -9.81 13.10
N ASP A 71 16.52 -10.91 12.65
CA ASP A 71 15.05 -11.06 12.57
C ASP A 71 14.51 -11.85 13.77
N TYR A 72 13.55 -11.26 14.48
CA TYR A 72 13.05 -11.78 15.74
C TYR A 72 11.54 -11.69 15.85
N THR A 73 10.95 -12.68 16.53
CA THR A 73 9.64 -12.53 17.16
C THR A 73 9.84 -12.03 18.58
N VAL A 74 9.16 -10.94 18.92
CA VAL A 74 9.27 -10.27 20.22
C VAL A 74 7.91 -10.23 20.91
N VAL A 75 7.93 -10.32 22.25
CA VAL A 75 6.74 -10.11 23.09
C VAL A 75 7.10 -9.09 24.17
N GLY A 76 6.25 -8.09 24.33
CA GLY A 76 6.54 -6.96 25.19
C GLY A 76 5.40 -5.97 25.31
N THR A 77 5.66 -4.83 25.93
CA THR A 77 4.73 -3.70 26.01
C THR A 77 5.23 -2.56 25.14
N CYS A 78 4.32 -1.81 24.51
CA CYS A 78 4.65 -0.67 23.67
C CYS A 78 4.02 0.60 24.24
N ALA A 79 4.83 1.62 24.53
CA ALA A 79 4.35 2.90 25.01
C ALA A 79 5.21 4.04 24.45
N ARG A 80 4.56 5.03 23.81
CA ARG A 80 5.19 6.27 23.31
C ARG A 80 6.45 6.02 22.43
N GLY A 81 6.38 5.05 21.54
CA GLY A 81 7.50 4.72 20.64
C GLY A 81 8.63 3.93 21.31
N VAL A 82 8.40 3.40 22.51
CA VAL A 82 9.34 2.50 23.19
C VAL A 82 8.68 1.14 23.38
N PHE A 83 9.38 0.09 22.95
CA PHE A 83 9.03 -1.30 23.16
C PHE A 83 9.90 -1.88 24.27
N THR A 84 9.28 -2.52 25.26
CA THR A 84 9.99 -3.19 26.35
C THR A 84 9.66 -4.67 26.34
N LEU A 85 10.67 -5.51 26.11
CA LEU A 85 10.53 -6.96 26.11
C LEU A 85 10.04 -7.44 27.48
N THR A 86 9.02 -8.30 27.47
CA THR A 86 8.54 -9.03 28.67
C THR A 86 8.88 -10.51 28.62
N ARG A 87 9.33 -11.01 27.45
CA ARG A 87 9.76 -12.39 27.24
C ARG A 87 11.06 -12.43 26.43
N PRO A 88 11.83 -13.53 26.51
CA PRO A 88 12.98 -13.74 25.64
C PRO A 88 12.56 -13.68 24.16
N PRO A 89 13.25 -12.90 23.31
CA PRO A 89 12.99 -12.86 21.88
C PRO A 89 13.38 -14.19 21.23
N VAL A 90 12.69 -14.54 20.15
CA VAL A 90 12.93 -15.79 19.40
C VAL A 90 13.46 -15.43 18.02
N ALA A 91 14.68 -15.89 17.70
CA ALA A 91 15.24 -15.73 16.36
C ALA A 91 14.33 -16.44 15.34
N ARG A 92 13.99 -15.74 14.26
CA ARG A 92 13.21 -16.33 13.18
C ARG A 92 14.16 -17.09 12.25
N PRO A 93 13.85 -18.34 11.87
CA PRO A 93 14.56 -18.99 10.79
C PRO A 93 14.47 -18.09 9.56
N VAL A 94 15.58 -17.91 8.84
CA VAL A 94 15.53 -17.39 7.48
C VAL A 94 14.68 -18.40 6.71
N ALA A 95 13.42 -18.06 6.46
CA ALA A 95 12.58 -18.90 5.63
C ALA A 95 13.29 -19.02 4.27
N PRO A 96 13.47 -20.22 3.71
CA PRO A 96 13.75 -20.31 2.29
C PRO A 96 12.67 -19.51 1.58
N VAL A 97 13.04 -18.78 0.52
CA VAL A 97 12.19 -17.81 -0.21
C VAL A 97 10.85 -18.40 -0.69
N SER A 98 10.64 -19.71 -0.53
CA SER A 98 9.44 -20.47 -0.83
C SER A 98 8.40 -20.53 0.31
N GLU A 99 8.69 -20.03 1.52
CA GLU A 99 7.77 -20.05 2.68
C GLU A 99 7.55 -18.66 3.30
N VAL A 100 7.62 -17.60 2.50
CA VAL A 100 6.92 -16.37 2.88
C VAL A 100 5.45 -16.79 2.88
N PRO A 101 4.69 -16.70 4.01
CA PRO A 101 3.25 -16.88 3.92
C PRO A 101 2.78 -15.94 2.82
N ASP A 102 1.96 -16.43 1.90
CA ASP A 102 1.36 -15.61 0.86
C ASP A 102 0.66 -14.44 1.56
N VAL A 103 1.39 -13.34 1.73
CA VAL A 103 0.77 -12.03 1.79
C VAL A 103 0.33 -11.90 0.36
N ASP A 104 -0.93 -12.23 0.13
CA ASP A 104 -1.53 -12.11 -1.18
C ASP A 104 -1.10 -10.73 -1.70
N PRO A 105 -0.38 -10.63 -2.82
CA PRO A 105 -0.06 -9.34 -3.39
C PRO A 105 -1.33 -8.50 -3.62
N HIS A 106 -2.49 -9.16 -3.75
CA HIS A 106 -3.81 -8.54 -3.76
C HIS A 106 -4.28 -8.03 -2.39
N ASP A 107 -3.72 -8.44 -1.25
CA ASP A 107 -4.03 -7.81 0.06
C ASP A 107 -3.52 -6.34 0.11
N PHE A 108 -2.53 -5.99 -0.72
CA PHE A 108 -2.04 -4.61 -0.85
C PHE A 108 -2.87 -3.73 -1.78
N ASP A 109 -3.58 -4.32 -2.75
CA ASP A 109 -4.34 -3.57 -3.77
C ASP A 109 -5.87 -3.83 -3.79
N ASP A 110 -6.36 -4.88 -3.13
CA ASP A 110 -7.76 -5.34 -3.14
C ASP A 110 -8.07 -6.23 -1.91
N ASP A 111 -8.32 -5.63 -0.74
CA ASP A 111 -9.27 -6.22 0.23
C ASP A 111 -10.60 -5.48 0.09
N PRO A 112 -11.44 -5.84 -0.88
CA PRO A 112 -12.84 -5.63 -0.70
C PRO A 112 -13.26 -6.63 0.38
N GLY A 113 -13.44 -6.18 1.62
CA GLY A 113 -14.04 -7.02 2.67
C GLY A 113 -15.30 -7.73 2.13
N PRO A 114 -15.83 -8.79 2.78
CA PRO A 114 -16.72 -9.82 2.20
C PRO A 114 -18.06 -9.36 1.59
N THR A 115 -18.28 -8.06 1.42
CA THR A 115 -19.39 -7.41 0.74
C THR A 115 -18.98 -6.46 -0.40
N ALA A 116 -17.71 -6.29 -0.72
CA ALA A 116 -17.28 -5.47 -1.85
C ALA A 116 -16.92 -6.37 -3.05
N SER A 117 -17.52 -6.07 -4.20
CA SER A 117 -17.25 -6.78 -5.45
C SER A 117 -15.98 -6.23 -6.11
N PRO A 118 -15.17 -7.08 -6.79
CA PRO A 118 -13.92 -6.63 -7.36
C PRO A 118 -14.21 -5.81 -8.64
N VAL A 119 -13.52 -4.67 -8.76
CA VAL A 119 -13.24 -3.92 -10.01
C VAL A 119 -14.38 -3.50 -10.97
N SER A 120 -15.67 -3.73 -10.70
CA SER A 120 -16.74 -3.59 -11.71
C SER A 120 -17.76 -2.44 -11.53
N ASP A 121 -17.55 -1.49 -10.61
CA ASP A 121 -18.61 -0.50 -10.32
C ASP A 121 -18.71 0.68 -11.32
N VAL A 122 -17.80 0.77 -12.30
CA VAL A 122 -17.96 1.70 -13.43
C VAL A 122 -18.07 0.88 -14.70
N ALA A 123 -19.26 0.86 -15.30
CA ALA A 123 -19.42 0.30 -16.62
C ALA A 123 -18.43 1.01 -17.57
N PRO A 124 -17.49 0.28 -18.19
CA PRO A 124 -16.59 0.87 -19.16
C PRO A 124 -17.41 1.50 -20.29
N CYS A 125 -16.77 2.38 -21.05
CA CYS A 125 -17.40 2.97 -22.22
C CYS A 125 -17.93 1.86 -23.12
N VAL A 126 -19.13 2.05 -23.66
CA VAL A 126 -19.61 1.19 -24.74
C VAL A 126 -18.61 1.33 -25.90
N PRO A 127 -18.04 0.21 -26.40
CA PRO A 127 -17.12 0.28 -27.52
C PRO A 127 -17.75 1.03 -28.71
N PRO A 128 -17.00 1.90 -29.40
CA PRO A 128 -17.52 2.61 -30.56
C PRO A 128 -17.99 1.64 -31.66
N PRO A 129 -18.88 2.07 -32.58
CA PRO A 129 -19.19 1.30 -33.77
C PRO A 129 -17.91 0.96 -34.56
N GLY A 130 -17.66 -0.33 -34.79
CA GLY A 130 -16.42 -0.82 -35.39
C GLY A 130 -15.31 -1.16 -34.40
N GLY A 131 -15.59 -1.10 -33.10
CA GLY A 131 -14.65 -1.43 -32.03
C GLY A 131 -13.69 -0.30 -31.69
N TRP A 132 -12.82 -0.58 -30.71
CA TRP A 132 -11.69 0.27 -30.38
C TRP A 132 -10.67 0.24 -31.51
N ARG A 133 -10.21 1.41 -31.95
CA ARG A 133 -9.24 1.55 -33.04
C ARG A 133 -8.38 2.77 -32.86
N VAL A 134 -7.21 2.72 -33.46
CA VAL A 134 -6.35 3.90 -33.64
C VAL A 134 -7.06 4.91 -34.53
N VAL A 135 -7.08 6.16 -34.06
CA VAL A 135 -7.56 7.34 -34.79
C VAL A 135 -6.39 8.03 -35.49
N ASP A 136 -5.24 8.13 -34.83
CA ASP A 136 -4.01 8.71 -35.38
C ASP A 136 -2.77 7.91 -34.94
N HIS A 137 -2.15 7.22 -35.88
CA HIS A 137 -0.96 6.42 -35.62
C HIS A 137 0.26 7.28 -35.24
N ALA A 138 0.33 8.54 -35.65
CA ALA A 138 1.45 9.41 -35.31
C ALA A 138 1.50 9.76 -33.81
N THR A 139 0.35 9.71 -33.14
CA THR A 139 0.17 10.02 -31.72
C THR A 139 -0.25 8.78 -30.91
N THR A 140 0.01 7.59 -31.44
CA THR A 140 -0.21 6.29 -30.78
C THR A 140 1.15 5.61 -30.61
N THR A 141 1.98 6.17 -29.74
CA THR A 141 3.32 5.67 -29.40
C THR A 141 3.41 5.39 -27.90
N ALA A 142 4.41 4.63 -27.46
CA ALA A 142 4.61 4.36 -26.03
C ALA A 142 4.81 5.65 -25.23
N GLU A 143 5.60 6.59 -25.77
CA GLU A 143 5.82 7.92 -25.20
C GLU A 143 4.51 8.73 -25.09
N ALA A 144 3.71 8.79 -26.16
CA ALA A 144 2.44 9.50 -26.14
C ALA A 144 1.42 8.87 -25.16
N MET A 145 1.46 7.54 -24.99
CA MET A 145 0.62 6.81 -24.04
C MET A 145 0.99 7.18 -22.59
N GLU A 146 2.28 7.11 -22.26
CA GLU A 146 2.81 7.49 -20.94
C GLU A 146 2.52 8.96 -20.62
N ASP A 147 2.81 9.87 -21.56
CA ASP A 147 2.53 11.30 -21.42
C ASP A 147 1.04 11.58 -21.18
N THR A 148 0.17 10.85 -21.88
CA THR A 148 -1.28 11.01 -21.74
C THR A 148 -1.77 10.49 -20.39
N LEU A 149 -1.27 9.34 -19.91
CA LEU A 149 -1.57 8.83 -18.57
C LEU A 149 -1.07 9.79 -17.48
N HIS A 150 0.15 10.29 -17.63
CA HIS A 150 0.72 11.27 -16.73
C HIS A 150 -0.13 12.55 -16.69
N ALA A 151 -0.47 13.11 -17.86
CA ALA A 151 -1.31 14.29 -17.98
C ALA A 151 -2.71 14.07 -17.37
N ALA A 152 -3.32 12.89 -17.60
CA ALA A 152 -4.60 12.52 -16.99
C ALA A 152 -4.50 12.52 -15.45
N SER A 153 -3.42 11.97 -14.89
CA SER A 153 -3.19 11.88 -13.44
C SER A 153 -3.07 13.25 -12.74
N LEU A 154 -2.76 14.31 -13.50
CA LEU A 154 -2.64 15.68 -13.02
C LEU A 154 -3.95 16.47 -13.14
N LEU A 155 -4.96 15.96 -13.86
CA LEU A 155 -6.22 16.68 -14.06
C LEU A 155 -6.96 16.88 -12.74
N PRO A 156 -7.57 18.07 -12.53
CA PRO A 156 -8.51 18.27 -11.44
C PRO A 156 -9.65 17.26 -11.55
N GLY A 157 -9.90 16.54 -10.45
CA GLY A 157 -10.96 15.54 -10.42
C GLY A 157 -10.58 14.18 -10.99
N PHE A 158 -9.31 13.94 -11.38
CA PHE A 158 -8.81 12.59 -11.71
C PHE A 158 -9.06 11.62 -10.56
N VAL A 159 -9.59 10.44 -10.89
CA VAL A 159 -9.93 9.40 -9.94
C VAL A 159 -9.03 8.19 -10.13
N ASP A 160 -8.95 7.65 -11.34
CA ASP A 160 -8.22 6.40 -11.64
C ASP A 160 -7.92 6.28 -13.14
N SER A 161 -6.97 5.42 -13.50
CA SER A 161 -6.71 5.02 -14.89
C SER A 161 -6.09 3.64 -14.98
N TRP A 162 -6.41 2.91 -16.04
CA TRP A 162 -5.78 1.63 -16.35
C TRP A 162 -5.70 1.43 -17.87
N LEU A 163 -4.88 0.45 -18.27
CA LEU A 163 -4.79 -0.03 -19.64
C LEU A 163 -5.59 -1.33 -19.74
N GLU A 164 -6.45 -1.42 -20.76
CA GLU A 164 -7.03 -2.70 -21.20
C GLU A 164 -6.23 -3.19 -22.40
N ASP A 165 -5.70 -4.40 -22.31
CA ASP A 165 -5.04 -5.09 -23.42
C ASP A 165 -6.12 -5.67 -24.37
N LEU A 166 -6.03 -5.34 -25.64
CA LEU A 166 -6.90 -5.88 -26.70
C LEU A 166 -6.28 -7.10 -27.37
N ASP A 167 -5.01 -7.41 -27.13
CA ASP A 167 -4.34 -8.61 -27.61
C ASP A 167 -4.59 -9.80 -26.68
N THR A 168 -5.71 -10.46 -26.89
CA THR A 168 -6.10 -11.67 -26.12
C THR A 168 -5.41 -12.94 -26.60
N SER A 169 -4.31 -12.85 -27.36
CA SER A 169 -3.68 -14.03 -28.00
C SER A 169 -3.01 -14.97 -27.00
N LEU A 170 -2.63 -14.47 -25.83
CA LEU A 170 -1.98 -15.21 -24.76
C LEU A 170 -2.92 -15.52 -23.58
N ASP A 171 -4.20 -15.16 -23.68
CA ASP A 171 -5.17 -15.34 -22.59
C ASP A 171 -5.24 -16.81 -22.16
N GLY A 172 -4.85 -17.08 -20.92
CA GLY A 172 -4.87 -18.41 -20.33
C GLY A 172 -3.73 -19.34 -20.77
N GLU A 173 -2.72 -18.83 -21.49
CA GLU A 173 -1.48 -19.54 -21.70
C GLU A 173 -0.57 -19.41 -20.46
N LEU A 174 0.08 -20.51 -20.06
CA LEU A 174 0.95 -20.57 -18.89
C LEU A 174 2.39 -20.88 -19.31
N ASP A 175 3.37 -20.35 -18.58
CA ASP A 175 4.77 -20.70 -18.72
C ASP A 175 5.10 -22.05 -18.04
N ASP A 176 6.36 -22.48 -18.14
CA ASP A 176 6.82 -23.74 -17.54
C ASP A 176 6.71 -23.76 -15.99
N SER A 177 6.56 -22.59 -15.36
CA SER A 177 6.35 -22.44 -13.91
C SER A 177 4.87 -22.41 -13.51
N GLY A 178 3.95 -22.37 -14.48
CA GLY A 178 2.51 -22.30 -14.25
C GLY A 178 1.97 -20.88 -14.12
N GLU A 179 2.78 -19.86 -14.41
CA GLU A 179 2.38 -18.45 -14.39
C GLU A 179 1.82 -18.03 -15.76
N PRO A 180 0.82 -17.13 -15.81
CA PRO A 180 0.30 -16.62 -17.08
C PRO A 180 1.39 -15.97 -17.94
N LEU A 181 1.46 -16.32 -19.23
CA LEU A 181 2.47 -15.76 -20.15
C LEU A 181 2.32 -14.25 -20.38
N ASP A 182 1.13 -13.72 -20.14
CA ASP A 182 0.80 -12.30 -20.21
C ASP A 182 0.95 -11.57 -18.85
N ALA A 183 1.35 -12.26 -17.78
CA ALA A 183 1.52 -11.65 -16.47
C ALA A 183 2.55 -10.51 -16.52
N GLY A 184 2.09 -9.30 -16.21
CA GLY A 184 2.92 -8.08 -16.23
C GLY A 184 3.28 -7.56 -17.63
N ARG A 185 2.73 -8.14 -18.70
CA ARG A 185 2.84 -7.60 -20.06
C ARG A 185 2.08 -6.28 -20.14
N LEU A 186 2.74 -5.24 -20.64
CA LEU A 186 2.07 -4.00 -21.02
C LEU A 186 1.60 -4.11 -22.48
N PRO A 187 0.37 -3.68 -22.80
CA PRO A 187 -0.11 -3.71 -24.17
C PRO A 187 0.68 -2.75 -25.06
N GLU A 188 0.83 -3.12 -26.33
CA GLU A 188 1.34 -2.18 -27.33
C GLU A 188 0.37 -1.00 -27.50
N PRO A 189 0.85 0.22 -27.80
CA PRO A 189 0.01 1.42 -27.85
C PRO A 189 -1.21 1.32 -28.77
N ASP A 190 -1.12 0.59 -29.88
CA ASP A 190 -2.21 0.37 -30.84
C ASP A 190 -3.10 -0.83 -30.49
N GLN A 191 -2.71 -1.62 -29.49
CA GLN A 191 -3.46 -2.74 -28.90
C GLN A 191 -4.02 -2.40 -27.50
N ALA A 192 -3.94 -1.13 -27.07
CA ALA A 192 -4.41 -0.72 -25.75
C ALA A 192 -5.66 0.18 -25.82
N VAL A 193 -6.59 0.01 -24.87
CA VAL A 193 -7.59 1.03 -24.52
C VAL A 193 -7.13 1.75 -23.26
N LEU A 194 -6.96 3.07 -23.37
CA LEU A 194 -6.68 3.92 -22.23
C LEU A 194 -7.99 4.22 -21.49
N HIS A 195 -8.16 3.71 -20.28
CA HIS A 195 -9.32 4.04 -19.44
C HIS A 195 -8.95 5.13 -18.45
N VAL A 196 -9.78 6.18 -18.39
CA VAL A 196 -9.61 7.31 -17.46
C VAL A 196 -10.93 7.60 -16.76
N VAL A 197 -10.89 7.65 -15.44
CA VAL A 197 -12.06 7.97 -14.61
C VAL A 197 -11.87 9.36 -14.00
N VAL A 198 -12.86 10.22 -14.19
CA VAL A 198 -12.89 11.57 -13.60
C VAL A 198 -14.16 11.82 -12.81
N SER A 199 -14.10 12.72 -11.83
CA SER A 199 -15.28 13.19 -11.10
C SER A 199 -16.03 14.33 -11.80
N GLY A 200 -15.32 15.06 -12.68
CA GLY A 200 -15.81 16.18 -13.48
C GLY A 200 -16.45 15.78 -14.81
N ASP A 201 -16.34 16.64 -15.82
CA ASP A 201 -16.91 16.42 -17.16
C ASP A 201 -16.03 15.46 -17.99
N ALA A 202 -16.51 14.23 -18.17
CA ALA A 202 -15.82 13.21 -18.95
C ALA A 202 -15.61 13.59 -20.42
N ARG A 203 -16.58 14.27 -21.06
CA ARG A 203 -16.46 14.66 -22.48
C ARG A 203 -15.40 15.74 -22.67
N GLN A 204 -15.35 16.69 -21.74
CA GLN A 204 -14.32 17.73 -21.76
C GLN A 204 -12.92 17.15 -21.51
N THR A 205 -12.81 16.19 -20.58
CA THR A 205 -11.56 15.46 -20.33
C THR A 205 -11.14 14.65 -21.56
N GLU A 206 -12.06 13.91 -22.18
CA GLU A 206 -11.78 13.15 -23.41
C GLU A 206 -11.25 14.07 -24.50
N ALA A 207 -11.93 15.18 -24.78
CA ALA A 207 -11.46 16.16 -25.76
C ALA A 207 -10.09 16.75 -25.42
N THR A 208 -9.73 16.83 -24.14
CA THR A 208 -8.43 17.29 -23.68
C THR A 208 -7.33 16.27 -23.95
N LEU A 209 -7.54 15.01 -23.56
CA LEU A 209 -6.58 13.92 -23.76
C LEU A 209 -6.41 13.57 -25.25
N ARG A 210 -7.46 13.74 -26.05
CA ARG A 210 -7.42 13.57 -27.51
C ARG A 210 -6.49 14.53 -28.25
N ARG A 211 -5.95 15.56 -27.58
CA ARG A 211 -4.93 16.44 -28.18
C ARG A 211 -3.55 15.77 -28.26
N THR A 212 -3.29 14.78 -27.42
CA THR A 212 -2.00 14.08 -27.35
C THR A 212 -2.11 12.59 -27.68
N TRP A 213 -3.32 12.02 -27.65
CA TRP A 213 -3.53 10.59 -27.81
C TRP A 213 -4.40 10.20 -29.01
N GLY A 214 -3.77 9.45 -29.93
CA GLY A 214 -4.39 8.91 -31.13
C GLY A 214 -5.00 7.52 -30.97
N GLY A 215 -4.72 6.78 -29.90
CA GLY A 215 -5.16 5.39 -29.69
C GLY A 215 -6.59 5.23 -29.18
N ALA A 216 -6.96 4.05 -28.69
CA ALA A 216 -8.28 3.87 -28.07
C ALA A 216 -8.34 4.57 -26.68
N LEU A 217 -9.46 5.24 -26.38
CA LEU A 217 -9.62 6.03 -25.16
C LEU A 217 -11.06 5.91 -24.67
N CYS A 218 -11.20 5.53 -23.41
CA CYS A 218 -12.45 5.55 -22.68
C CYS A 218 -12.33 6.53 -21.51
N VAL A 219 -13.16 7.58 -21.51
CA VAL A 219 -13.28 8.48 -20.35
C VAL A 219 -14.66 8.34 -19.72
N THR A 220 -14.69 7.94 -18.46
CA THR A 220 -15.94 7.79 -17.70
C THR A 220 -15.98 8.77 -16.53
N ARG A 221 -17.21 9.10 -16.11
CA ARG A 221 -17.44 9.95 -14.95
C ARG A 221 -17.85 9.11 -13.74
N ARG A 222 -17.14 9.26 -12.62
CA ARG A 222 -17.52 8.71 -11.31
C ARG A 222 -17.45 9.79 -10.24
N VAL A 223 -18.55 10.02 -9.54
CA VAL A 223 -18.53 10.86 -8.32
C VAL A 223 -17.88 10.04 -7.19
N GLY A 224 -16.84 10.58 -6.56
CA GLY A 224 -16.10 9.89 -5.52
C GLY A 224 -14.89 10.67 -5.04
N ILE A 225 -14.06 10.03 -4.22
CA ILE A 225 -12.77 10.60 -3.84
C ILE A 225 -11.85 10.68 -5.07
N THR A 226 -11.06 11.75 -5.15
CA THR A 226 -10.08 11.92 -6.23
C THR A 226 -8.72 11.38 -5.78
N ALA A 227 -7.87 11.01 -6.73
CA ALA A 227 -6.50 10.59 -6.43
C ALA A 227 -5.72 11.69 -5.70
N GLN A 228 -5.94 12.97 -6.07
CA GLN A 228 -5.35 14.11 -5.37
C GLN A 228 -5.78 14.20 -3.90
N ARG A 229 -7.05 13.88 -3.60
CA ARG A 229 -7.54 13.87 -2.22
C ARG A 229 -6.95 12.69 -1.44
N LEU A 230 -6.81 11.52 -2.06
CA LEU A 230 -6.14 10.36 -1.44
C LEU A 230 -4.67 10.65 -1.12
N ARG A 231 -3.90 11.22 -2.05
CA ARG A 231 -2.49 11.60 -1.82
C ARG A 231 -2.35 12.54 -0.63
N ARG A 232 -3.25 13.52 -0.49
CA ARG A 232 -3.24 14.41 0.68
C ARG A 232 -3.52 13.66 1.98
N ILE A 233 -4.44 12.70 1.97
CA ILE A 233 -4.71 11.88 3.17
C ILE A 233 -3.48 11.03 3.52
N VAL A 234 -2.82 10.43 2.52
CA VAL A 234 -1.54 9.72 2.71
C VAL A 234 -0.53 10.62 3.41
N GLU A 235 -0.27 11.82 2.87
CA GLU A 235 0.68 12.78 3.45
C GLU A 235 0.30 13.19 4.89
N GLU A 236 -0.98 13.49 5.15
CA GLU A 236 -1.48 13.88 6.47
C GLU A 236 -1.38 12.74 7.50
N VAL A 237 -1.61 11.49 7.08
CA VAL A 237 -1.54 10.31 7.96
C VAL A 237 -0.10 9.87 8.17
N HIS A 238 0.75 9.95 7.14
CA HIS A 238 2.14 9.47 7.18
C HIS A 238 2.96 10.13 8.30
N ILE A 239 2.73 11.42 8.56
CA ILE A 239 3.48 12.18 9.56
C ILE A 239 2.99 11.97 11.00
N ARG A 240 1.99 11.10 11.22
CA ARG A 240 1.42 10.84 12.54
C ARG A 240 2.38 9.96 13.37
N PRO A 241 2.50 10.21 14.69
CA PRO A 241 3.31 9.36 15.56
C PRO A 241 2.89 7.89 15.50
N GLY A 242 3.86 6.98 15.38
CA GLY A 242 3.61 5.54 15.35
C GLY A 242 3.20 4.98 13.99
N VAL A 243 3.01 5.83 12.96
CA VAL A 243 2.82 5.38 11.58
C VAL A 243 4.18 4.98 10.99
N LEU A 244 4.22 3.78 10.41
CA LEU A 244 5.40 3.19 9.79
C LEU A 244 5.42 3.47 8.29
N THR A 245 4.27 3.27 7.63
CA THR A 245 4.09 3.58 6.22
C THR A 245 2.62 3.82 5.90
N THR A 246 2.39 4.46 4.77
CA THR A 246 1.05 4.71 4.23
C THR A 246 1.08 4.50 2.73
N SER A 247 0.03 3.88 2.20
CA SER A 247 -0.19 3.72 0.76
C SER A 247 -1.60 4.18 0.40
N ALA A 248 -1.78 4.63 -0.83
CA ALA A 248 -3.11 4.86 -1.40
C ALA A 248 -3.41 3.74 -2.39
N GLY A 249 -4.52 3.04 -2.16
CA GLY A 249 -5.16 2.25 -3.21
C GLY A 249 -6.09 3.12 -4.05
N ARG A 250 -6.95 2.50 -4.86
CA ARG A 250 -7.88 3.21 -5.77
C ARG A 250 -8.89 4.10 -5.07
N SER A 251 -9.31 3.73 -3.87
CA SER A 251 -10.33 4.47 -3.12
C SER A 251 -10.03 4.64 -1.63
N ARG A 252 -9.04 3.96 -1.06
CA ARG A 252 -8.74 4.02 0.37
C ARG A 252 -7.25 4.24 0.60
N VAL A 253 -6.91 4.70 1.79
CA VAL A 253 -5.53 4.77 2.28
C VAL A 253 -5.31 3.62 3.25
N SER A 254 -4.24 2.87 3.09
CA SER A 254 -3.78 1.91 4.09
C SER A 254 -2.69 2.58 4.93
N ALA A 255 -2.80 2.49 6.25
CA ALA A 255 -1.82 3.02 7.19
C ALA A 255 -1.31 1.89 8.07
N TYR A 256 -0.03 1.56 7.94
CA TYR A 256 0.61 0.55 8.79
C TYR A 256 1.25 1.27 9.97
N VAL A 257 0.92 0.83 11.18
CA VAL A 257 1.34 1.46 12.43
C VAL A 257 1.98 0.45 13.36
N VAL A 258 2.77 0.93 14.31
CA VAL A 258 3.37 0.07 15.35
C VAL A 258 2.28 -0.71 16.09
N HIS A 259 1.29 0.00 16.62
CA HIS A 259 0.12 -0.57 17.26
C HIS A 259 -1.01 0.46 17.28
N ASP A 260 -2.23 0.01 17.01
CA ASP A 260 -3.47 0.73 17.25
C ASP A 260 -4.38 -0.14 18.14
N ASP A 261 -4.91 0.46 19.20
CA ASP A 261 -5.91 -0.16 20.08
C ASP A 261 -7.35 0.04 19.56
N GLY A 262 -7.49 0.69 18.41
CA GLY A 262 -8.74 1.05 17.73
C GLY A 262 -8.99 2.55 17.74
N SER A 263 -8.33 3.30 18.64
CA SER A 263 -8.53 4.74 18.76
C SER A 263 -8.08 5.52 17.52
N LEU A 264 -7.01 5.11 16.85
CA LEU A 264 -6.56 5.75 15.62
C LEU A 264 -7.52 5.45 14.46
N GLN A 265 -7.98 4.20 14.32
CA GLN A 265 -8.99 3.84 13.33
C GLN A 265 -10.27 4.67 13.50
N ASP A 266 -10.82 4.76 14.73
CA ASP A 266 -12.02 5.53 15.02
C ASP A 266 -11.85 7.03 14.73
N GLU A 267 -10.68 7.60 15.07
CA GLU A 267 -10.37 9.01 14.76
C GLU A 267 -10.35 9.25 13.24
N LEU A 268 -9.68 8.38 12.49
CA LEU A 268 -9.53 8.51 11.05
C LEU A 268 -10.85 8.32 10.31
N ASP A 269 -11.69 7.38 10.76
CA ASP A 269 -13.04 7.19 10.24
C ASP A 269 -13.94 8.40 10.53
N GLY A 270 -13.83 8.99 11.72
CA GLY A 270 -14.53 10.24 12.06
C GLY A 270 -14.09 11.43 11.20
N ARG A 271 -12.80 11.52 10.85
CA ARG A 271 -12.22 12.63 10.10
C ARG A 271 -12.42 12.52 8.59
N TYR A 272 -12.23 11.33 8.02
CA TYR A 272 -12.20 11.12 6.57
C TYR A 272 -13.40 10.34 6.03
N GLY A 273 -14.26 9.85 6.91
CA GLY A 273 -15.39 8.98 6.61
C GLY A 273 -15.04 7.50 6.81
N PRO A 274 -16.01 6.65 7.20
CA PRO A 274 -15.78 5.24 7.47
C PRO A 274 -15.08 4.49 6.34
N GLY A 275 -14.06 3.71 6.66
CA GLY A 275 -13.31 2.87 5.73
C GLY A 275 -12.43 3.66 4.74
N ARG A 276 -12.31 4.98 4.91
CA ARG A 276 -11.45 5.80 4.04
C ARG A 276 -9.98 5.56 4.29
N VAL A 277 -9.62 5.37 5.56
CA VAL A 277 -8.28 4.97 5.98
C VAL A 277 -8.43 3.67 6.75
N HIS A 278 -7.66 2.66 6.39
CA HIS A 278 -7.61 1.40 7.11
C HIS A 278 -6.28 1.28 7.86
N VAL A 279 -6.35 1.08 9.17
CA VAL A 279 -5.20 1.01 10.06
C VAL A 279 -4.81 -0.45 10.29
N HIS A 280 -3.58 -0.79 9.94
CA HIS A 280 -2.99 -2.11 10.15
C HIS A 280 -1.95 -2.03 11.26
N SER A 281 -2.11 -2.83 12.32
CA SER A 281 -1.13 -2.90 13.40
C SER A 281 -0.06 -3.96 13.11
N ALA A 282 1.21 -3.57 13.19
CA ALA A 282 2.34 -4.50 13.13
C ALA A 282 2.42 -5.36 14.41
N LEU A 283 2.20 -4.74 15.58
CA LEU A 283 2.11 -5.43 16.86
C LEU A 283 0.66 -5.79 17.17
N ARG A 284 0.41 -7.05 17.50
CA ARG A 284 -0.91 -7.58 17.82
C ARG A 284 -1.01 -7.95 19.30
N PRO A 285 -2.20 -7.95 19.91
CA PRO A 285 -2.38 -8.45 21.27
C PRO A 285 -1.84 -9.87 21.42
N TYR A 286 -0.96 -10.09 22.38
CA TYR A 286 -0.42 -11.41 22.68
C TYR A 286 -1.47 -12.22 23.46
N ARG A 287 -1.97 -13.29 22.85
CA ARG A 287 -2.85 -14.28 23.48
C ARG A 287 -1.99 -15.51 23.72
N GLY A 288 -1.50 -15.67 24.96
CA GLY A 288 -0.57 -16.73 25.35
C GLY A 288 -1.10 -18.15 25.12
#